data_AF-Q2TZW3-F1
#
_entry.id   AF-Q2TZW3-F1
#
_cell.length_a   1.000
_cell.length_b   1.000
_cell.length_c   1.000
_cell.angle_alpha   90.00
_cell.angle_beta   90.00
_cell.angle_gamma   90.00
#
_symmetry.space_group_name_H-M   'P 1'
#
loop_
_entity.id
_entity.type
_entity.pdbx_description
1 polymer ?
#
loop_
_entity_poly.entity_id
_entity_poly.type
_entity_poly.pdbx_seq_one_letter_code
_entity_poly.pdbx_strand_id
1 'polypeptide(L)'
;MPMLYGEGGEKAFLRLQEEIMKQSDDQTIFAWTNKRAPEYSLGGLLATTPAHFEDSQDIIAYQQWEPTPPYAMTNRGLRIDLPLHDIMQGRRGRDFIALLRCGVSQDIKGQTGYKFLAICLTRLSLFDNRSCHL
;
A
#
# COMPACT_ATOMS: atom_id res chain seq x y z
N MET A 1 5.34 17.96 -12.92
CA MET A 1 6.40 17.03 -13.35
C MET A 1 7.43 17.69 -14.28
N PRO A 2 8.66 17.96 -13.81
CA PRO A 2 9.81 18.17 -14.67
C PRO A 2 10.38 16.82 -15.16
N MET A 3 10.71 16.71 -16.44
CA MET A 3 11.29 15.50 -17.04
C MET A 3 12.79 15.45 -16.72
N LEU A 4 13.22 14.51 -15.87
CA LEU A 4 14.65 14.25 -15.66
C LEU A 4 15.12 13.15 -16.61
N TYR A 5 15.88 13.53 -17.62
CA TYR A 5 16.52 12.56 -18.53
C TYR A 5 17.65 11.83 -17.80
N GLY A 6 17.79 10.51 -18.02
CA GLY A 6 18.92 9.71 -17.53
C GLY A 6 18.75 9.06 -16.15
N GLU A 7 17.59 9.16 -15.51
CA GLU A 7 17.33 8.52 -14.21
C GLU A 7 17.04 7.01 -14.29
N GLY A 8 16.72 6.50 -15.48
CA GLY A 8 16.28 5.12 -15.70
C GLY A 8 14.78 4.91 -15.44
N GLY A 9 14.21 3.83 -15.98
CA GLY A 9 12.76 3.58 -15.94
C GLY A 9 12.20 3.45 -14.52
N GLU A 10 12.92 2.79 -13.62
CA GLU A 10 12.51 2.59 -12.22
C GLU A 10 12.38 3.91 -11.46
N LYS A 11 13.40 4.78 -11.51
CA LYS A 11 13.35 6.08 -10.82
C LYS A 11 12.30 7.02 -11.40
N ALA A 12 12.15 7.02 -12.73
CA ALA A 12 11.11 7.78 -13.41
C ALA A 12 9.71 7.33 -12.95
N PHE A 13 9.50 6.02 -12.80
CA PHE A 13 8.24 5.45 -12.35
C PHE A 13 7.96 5.69 -10.86
N LEU A 14 8.99 5.65 -10.02
CA LEU A 14 8.86 6.04 -8.61
C LEU A 14 8.46 7.52 -8.49
N ARG A 15 9.10 8.42 -9.25
CA ARG A 15 8.71 9.85 -9.26
C ARG A 15 7.27 10.04 -9.74
N LEU A 16 6.83 9.28 -10.76
CA LEU A 16 5.45 9.32 -11.21
C LEU A 16 4.49 8.95 -10.08
N GLN A 17 4.76 7.85 -9.36
CA GLN A 17 3.96 7.45 -8.21
C GLN A 17 3.93 8.56 -7.15
N GLU A 18 5.07 9.16 -6.78
CA GLU A 18 5.12 10.28 -5.84
C GLU A 18 4.30 11.49 -6.28
N GLU A 19 4.30 11.82 -7.58
CA GLU A 19 3.53 12.94 -8.12
C GLU A 19 2.02 12.64 -8.13
N ILE A 20 1.61 11.39 -8.40
CA ILE A 20 0.22 10.96 -8.24
C ILE A 20 -0.21 11.12 -6.78
N MET A 21 0.62 10.67 -5.83
CA MET A 21 0.35 10.79 -4.39
C MET A 21 0.26 12.23 -3.87
N LYS A 22 0.82 13.21 -4.59
CA LYS A 22 0.66 14.64 -4.26
C LYS A 22 -0.67 15.22 -4.72
N GLN A 23 -1.29 14.61 -5.73
CA GLN A 23 -2.50 15.11 -6.39
C GLN A 23 -3.74 14.26 -6.09
N SER A 24 -3.56 13.06 -5.54
CA SER A 24 -4.62 12.08 -5.29
C SER A 24 -4.35 11.31 -4.00
N ASP A 25 -5.43 11.04 -3.27
CA ASP A 25 -5.52 10.19 -2.08
C ASP A 25 -6.02 8.76 -2.39
N ASP A 26 -5.97 8.35 -3.66
CA ASP A 26 -6.39 7.02 -4.09
C ASP A 26 -5.36 5.93 -3.72
N GLN A 27 -5.75 5.08 -2.76
CA GLN A 27 -4.93 3.98 -2.27
C GLN A 27 -4.78 2.81 -3.25
N THR A 28 -5.43 2.83 -4.42
CA THR A 28 -5.18 1.86 -5.51
C THR A 28 -3.73 1.87 -6.00
N ILE A 29 -2.99 2.97 -5.78
CA ILE A 29 -1.56 3.05 -6.10
C ILE A 29 -0.69 2.02 -5.35
N PHE A 30 -1.15 1.54 -4.19
CA PHE A 30 -0.46 0.49 -3.42
C PHE A 30 -0.90 -0.92 -3.82
N ALA A 31 -1.88 -1.05 -4.72
CA ALA A 31 -2.52 -2.30 -5.07
C ALA A 31 -1.85 -2.97 -6.27
N TRP A 32 -0.59 -3.36 -6.10
CA TRP A 32 0.23 -4.04 -7.12
C TRP A 32 0.80 -5.36 -6.57
N THR A 33 1.27 -6.22 -7.46
CA THR A 33 1.89 -7.49 -7.07
C THR A 33 3.14 -7.78 -7.89
N ASN A 34 4.11 -8.48 -7.30
CA ASN A 34 5.26 -9.01 -8.00
C ASN A 34 5.18 -10.53 -8.06
N LYS A 35 4.61 -11.06 -9.15
CA LYS A 35 4.45 -12.51 -9.38
C LYS A 35 5.76 -13.29 -9.35
N ARG A 36 6.90 -12.63 -9.58
CA ARG A 36 8.22 -13.26 -9.61
C ARG A 36 8.92 -13.23 -8.25
N ALA A 37 8.40 -12.48 -7.28
CA ALA A 37 8.97 -12.40 -5.95
C ALA A 37 8.60 -13.66 -5.14
N PRO A 38 9.52 -14.18 -4.31
CA PRO A 38 9.20 -15.17 -3.30
C PRO A 38 8.09 -14.68 -2.35
N GLU A 39 7.27 -15.59 -1.84
CA GLU A 39 6.12 -15.29 -0.97
C GLU A 39 6.48 -14.48 0.29
N TYR A 40 7.72 -14.61 0.78
CA TYR A 40 8.24 -13.90 1.96
C TYR A 40 9.22 -12.77 1.61
N SER A 41 9.25 -12.34 0.35
CA SER A 41 10.11 -11.23 -0.05
C SER A 41 9.57 -9.93 0.52
N LEU A 42 10.33 -9.32 1.43
CA LEU A 42 10.05 -7.97 1.89
C LEU A 42 10.37 -6.99 0.74
N GLY A 43 9.31 -6.37 0.22
CA GLY A 43 9.40 -5.35 -0.82
C GLY A 43 9.27 -3.94 -0.25
N GLY A 44 9.64 -2.95 -1.07
CA GLY A 44 9.19 -1.58 -0.86
C GLY A 44 7.68 -1.47 -1.08
N LEU A 45 7.09 -0.38 -0.58
CA LEU A 45 5.65 -0.12 -0.71
C LEU A 45 5.23 0.31 -2.13
N LEU A 46 6.11 1.00 -2.83
CA LEU A 46 5.90 1.48 -4.19
C LEU A 46 6.45 0.48 -5.20
N ALA A 47 5.77 0.37 -6.34
CA ALA A 47 6.17 -0.54 -7.40
C ALA A 47 7.43 -0.01 -8.12
N THR A 48 8.37 -0.90 -8.43
CA THR A 48 9.58 -0.54 -9.17
C THR A 48 9.35 -0.49 -10.69
N THR A 49 8.27 -1.10 -11.18
CA THR A 49 7.91 -1.14 -12.60
C THR A 49 6.39 -1.13 -12.78
N PRO A 50 5.86 -0.48 -13.84
CA PRO A 50 4.43 -0.52 -14.15
C PRO A 50 3.91 -1.93 -14.42
N ALA A 51 4.77 -2.87 -14.81
CA ALA A 51 4.38 -4.26 -15.05
C ALA A 51 3.81 -4.96 -13.79
N HIS A 52 4.08 -4.44 -12.58
CA HIS A 52 3.50 -4.98 -11.35
C HIS A 52 1.99 -4.70 -11.20
N PHE A 53 1.42 -3.82 -12.03
CA PHE A 53 -0.01 -3.51 -12.04
C PHE A 53 -0.81 -4.33 -13.07
N GLU A 54 -0.18 -5.35 -13.69
CA GLU A 54 -0.84 -6.17 -14.72
C GLU A 54 -2.18 -6.77 -14.27
N ASP A 55 -2.32 -7.16 -13.00
CA ASP A 55 -3.55 -7.74 -12.45
C ASP A 55 -4.44 -6.72 -11.70
N SER A 56 -4.12 -5.43 -11.79
CA SER A 56 -4.80 -4.39 -11.01
C SER A 56 -6.06 -3.81 -11.69
N GLN A 57 -6.46 -4.37 -12.84
CA GLN A 57 -7.51 -3.83 -13.72
C GLN A 57 -8.91 -3.76 -13.06
N ASP A 58 -9.23 -4.69 -12.16
CA ASP A 58 -10.53 -4.78 -11.51
C ASP A 58 -10.56 -4.12 -10.12
N ILE A 59 -9.46 -3.43 -9.75
CA ILE A 59 -9.31 -2.78 -8.46
C ILE A 59 -9.94 -1.40 -8.53
N ILE A 60 -10.88 -1.16 -7.63
CA ILE A 60 -11.60 0.11 -7.52
C ILE A 60 -11.34 0.75 -6.14
N ALA A 61 -11.17 2.07 -6.15
CA ALA A 61 -11.12 2.85 -4.91
C ALA A 61 -12.46 2.74 -4.17
N TYR A 62 -12.39 2.59 -2.85
CA TYR A 62 -13.58 2.61 -2.01
C TYR A 62 -14.09 4.05 -1.90
N GLN A 63 -15.25 4.34 -2.50
CA GLN A 63 -15.90 5.63 -2.36
C GLN A 63 -16.58 5.74 -0.99
N GLN A 64 -15.85 6.29 -0.04
CA GLN A 64 -16.35 6.63 1.28
C GLN A 64 -17.03 7.99 1.23
N TRP A 65 -18.16 8.11 1.92
CA TRP A 65 -18.91 9.36 2.02
C TRP A 65 -18.27 10.33 3.03
N GLU A 66 -17.37 9.82 3.87
CA GLU A 66 -16.63 10.61 4.86
C GLU A 66 -15.26 11.03 4.31
N PRO A 67 -14.85 12.29 4.50
CA PRO A 67 -13.50 12.74 4.14
C PRO A 67 -12.48 11.99 4.98
N THR A 68 -11.45 11.46 4.33
CA THR A 68 -10.40 10.76 5.04
C THR A 68 -9.11 11.54 5.09
N PRO A 69 -8.31 11.37 6.15
CA PRO A 69 -7.01 12.04 6.22
C PRO A 69 -6.17 11.64 5.01
N PRO A 70 -5.64 12.61 4.25
CA PRO A 70 -4.82 12.32 3.09
C PRO A 70 -3.51 11.66 3.53
N TYR A 71 -2.97 10.79 2.69
CA TYR A 71 -1.61 10.30 2.85
C TYR A 71 -0.65 11.18 2.05
N ALA A 72 0.62 11.18 2.44
CA ALA A 72 1.64 11.94 1.72
C ALA A 72 3.00 11.29 1.81
N MET A 73 3.75 11.32 0.71
CA MET A 73 5.18 11.08 0.74
C MET A 73 5.88 12.28 1.38
N THR A 74 6.63 12.03 2.44
CA THR A 74 7.47 13.00 3.13
C THR A 74 8.93 12.71 2.82
N ASN A 75 9.82 13.63 3.19
CA ASN A 75 11.27 13.38 3.15
C ASN A 75 11.74 12.25 4.09
N ARG A 76 10.85 11.73 4.96
CA ARG A 76 11.08 10.58 5.85
C ARG A 76 10.38 9.30 5.38
N GLY A 77 9.69 9.34 4.24
CA GLY A 77 8.89 8.23 3.72
C GLY A 77 7.38 8.52 3.76
N LEU A 78 6.58 7.48 3.55
CA LEU A 78 5.13 7.60 3.52
C LEU A 78 4.56 7.84 4.92
N ARG A 79 3.71 8.86 5.03
CA ARG A 79 2.78 9.02 6.15
C ARG A 79 1.38 8.66 5.67
N ILE A 80 0.78 7.64 6.28
CA ILE A 80 -0.56 7.15 5.98
C ILE A 80 -1.21 6.56 7.23
N ASP A 81 -2.51 6.77 7.39
CA ASP A 81 -3.31 6.23 8.49
C ASP A 81 -4.18 5.09 7.95
N LEU A 82 -3.93 3.85 8.40
CA LEU A 82 -4.65 2.64 7.98
C LEU A 82 -5.11 1.82 9.19
N PRO A 83 -6.29 1.18 9.14
CA PRO A 83 -6.68 0.17 10.11
C PRO A 83 -5.72 -1.02 10.07
N LEU A 84 -5.17 -1.39 11.23
CA LEU A 84 -4.26 -2.53 11.38
C LEU A 84 -4.95 -3.69 12.08
N HIS A 85 -4.78 -4.90 11.54
CA HIS A 85 -5.21 -6.15 12.17
C HIS A 85 -4.03 -7.11 12.36
N ASP A 86 -3.94 -7.71 13.55
CA ASP A 86 -2.98 -8.79 13.83
C ASP A 86 -3.49 -10.10 13.22
N ILE A 87 -2.67 -10.72 12.37
CA ILE A 87 -3.00 -11.94 11.64
C ILE A 87 -2.85 -13.19 12.53
N MET A 88 -2.03 -13.11 13.59
CA MET A 88 -1.57 -14.26 14.36
C MET A 88 -1.77 -14.04 15.86
N GLN A 89 -3.03 -14.16 16.33
CA GLN A 89 -3.47 -13.99 17.73
C GLN A 89 -2.83 -14.93 18.78
N GLY A 90 -1.60 -15.43 18.61
CA GLY A 90 -0.97 -16.35 19.57
C GLY A 90 0.55 -16.53 19.52
N ARG A 91 1.29 -15.93 18.57
CA ARG A 91 2.76 -16.01 18.54
C ARG A 91 3.40 -14.64 18.30
N ARG A 92 3.65 -13.90 19.38
CA ARG A 92 4.45 -12.65 19.42
C ARG A 92 4.09 -11.56 18.38
N GLY A 93 2.90 -11.57 17.78
CA GLY A 93 2.32 -10.47 16.97
C GLY A 93 3.32 -9.74 16.08
N ARG A 94 3.94 -10.46 15.13
CA ARG A 94 4.96 -9.86 14.24
C ARG A 94 4.42 -9.41 12.89
N ASP A 95 3.31 -10.01 12.44
CA ASP A 95 2.74 -9.74 11.13
C ASP A 95 1.37 -9.10 11.28
N PHE A 96 1.21 -7.95 10.65
CA PHE A 96 -0.01 -7.15 10.65
C PHE A 96 -0.49 -7.01 9.21
N ILE A 97 -1.80 -6.94 9.01
CA ILE A 97 -2.38 -6.44 7.77
C ILE A 97 -2.86 -5.01 7.97
N ALA A 98 -2.54 -4.15 7.02
CA ALA A 98 -3.08 -2.81 6.92
C ALA A 98 -4.15 -2.78 5.82
N LEU A 99 -5.40 -2.53 6.17
CA LEU A 99 -6.50 -2.49 5.21
C LEU A 99 -6.41 -1.24 4.33
N LEU A 100 -6.48 -1.43 3.02
CA LEU A 100 -6.57 -0.35 2.05
C LEU A 100 -8.03 -0.03 1.75
N ARG A 101 -8.29 1.24 1.44
CA ARG A 101 -9.56 1.74 0.92
C ARG A 101 -9.65 1.52 -0.59
N CYS A 102 -9.28 0.34 -1.03
CA CYS A 102 -9.44 -0.13 -2.40
C CYS A 102 -9.65 -1.64 -2.37
N GLY A 103 -10.17 -2.18 -3.46
CA GLY A 103 -10.73 -3.50 -3.44
C GLY A 103 -11.30 -3.93 -4.77
N VAL A 104 -11.74 -5.18 -4.82
CA VAL A 104 -12.39 -5.75 -6.00
C VAL A 104 -13.87 -5.89 -5.70
N SER A 105 -14.71 -5.34 -6.59
CA SER A 105 -16.15 -5.62 -6.58
C SER A 105 -16.37 -7.02 -7.17
N GLN A 106 -16.91 -7.93 -6.37
CA GLN A 106 -17.18 -9.30 -6.81
C GLN A 106 -18.64 -9.64 -6.59
N ASP A 107 -19.30 -10.15 -7.62
CA ASP A 107 -20.64 -10.72 -7.47
C ASP A 107 -20.53 -12.06 -6.74
N ILE A 108 -21.03 -12.11 -5.50
CA ILE A 108 -21.09 -13.32 -4.69
C ILE A 108 -22.56 -13.75 -4.64
N LYS A 109 -22.90 -14.76 -5.45
CA LYS A 109 -24.24 -15.39 -5.47
C LYS A 109 -25.40 -14.40 -5.78
N GLY A 110 -25.19 -13.43 -6.67
CA GLY A 110 -26.21 -12.44 -7.06
C GLY A 110 -26.31 -11.26 -6.08
N GLN A 111 -25.36 -11.13 -5.16
CA GLN A 111 -25.18 -9.96 -4.32
C GLN A 111 -23.80 -9.37 -4.58
N THR A 112 -23.75 -8.07 -4.90
CA THR A 112 -22.50 -7.34 -5.10
C THR A 112 -21.75 -7.25 -3.77
N GLY A 113 -20.67 -8.05 -3.63
CA GLY A 113 -19.77 -8.01 -2.48
C GLY A 113 -18.53 -7.17 -2.79
N TYR A 114 -17.91 -6.60 -1.76
CA TYR A 114 -16.67 -5.85 -1.88
C TYR A 114 -15.56 -6.54 -1.09
N LYS A 115 -14.43 -6.84 -1.73
CA LYS A 115 -13.24 -7.39 -1.06
C LYS A 115 -12.18 -6.31 -0.96
N PHE A 116 -11.92 -5.86 0.27
CA PHE A 116 -10.83 -4.92 0.55
C PHE A 116 -9.47 -5.59 0.33
N LEU A 117 -8.53 -4.82 -0.22
CA LEU A 117 -7.13 -5.20 -0.28
C LEU A 117 -6.40 -4.79 1.00
N ALA A 118 -5.25 -5.40 1.23
CA ALA A 118 -4.43 -5.13 2.40
C ALA A 118 -2.95 -5.21 2.07
N ILE A 119 -2.15 -4.51 2.87
CA ILE A 119 -0.69 -4.56 2.84
C ILE A 119 -0.22 -5.38 4.03
N CYS A 120 0.67 -6.34 3.79
CA CYS A 120 1.29 -7.11 4.86
C CYS A 120 2.48 -6.32 5.43
N LEU A 121 2.50 -6.16 6.75
CA LEU A 121 3.52 -5.46 7.50
C LEU A 121 4.18 -6.44 8.48
N THR A 122 5.48 -6.66 8.33
CA THR A 122 6.26 -7.48 9.26
C THR A 122 7.12 -6.60 10.15
N ARG A 123 7.02 -6.80 11.45
CA ARG A 123 7.87 -6.14 12.45
C ARG A 123 9.28 -6.71 12.37
N LEU A 124 10.22 -5.92 11.87
CA LEU A 124 11.61 -6.33 11.64
C LEU A 124 12.47 -6.39 12.92
N SER A 125 12.13 -5.64 13.97
CA SER A 125 12.90 -5.62 15.22
C SER A 125 12.03 -5.81 16.47
N LEU A 126 12.57 -6.54 17.44
CA LEU A 126 12.02 -6.67 18.81
C LEU A 126 12.46 -5.50 19.70
N PHE A 127 13.13 -4.47 19.16
CA PHE A 127 13.64 -3.38 19.99
C PHE A 127 12.48 -2.71 20.70
N ASP A 128 12.60 -2.78 22.01
CA ASP A 128 11.66 -2.44 23.06
C ASP A 128 11.33 -0.94 22.95
N ASN A 129 10.05 -0.58 22.95
CA ASN A 129 9.60 0.81 23.13
C ASN A 129 9.88 1.24 24.58
N ARG A 130 11.17 1.29 24.96
CA ARG A 130 11.58 1.95 26.20
C ARG A 130 11.58 3.44 25.94
N SER A 131 10.43 4.02 26.23
CA SER A 131 10.28 5.34 26.84
C SER A 131 10.99 6.51 26.16
N CYS A 132 10.21 7.29 25.40
CA CYS A 132 10.37 8.74 25.40
C CYS A 132 9.01 9.37 25.73
N HIS A 133 8.66 9.37 27.02
CA HIS A 133 7.82 10.44 27.55
C HIS A 133 8.74 11.65 27.69
N LEU A 134 8.49 12.68 26.89
CA LEU A 134 8.91 14.06 27.19
C LEU A 134 7.81 14.72 28.01
#